data_AF-A0A1M5KXP3-F1
#
_entry.id   AF-A0A1M5KXP3-F1
#
_cell.length_a   1.000
_cell.length_b   1.000
_cell.length_c   1.000
_cell.angle_alpha   90.00
_cell.angle_beta   90.00
_cell.angle_gamma   90.00
#
_symmetry.space_group_name_H-M   'P 1'
#
loop_
_entity.id
_entity.type
_entity.pdbx_description
1 polymer ?
#
loop_
_entity_poly.entity_id
_entity_poly.type
_entity_poly.pdbx_seq_one_letter_code
_entity_poly.pdbx_strand_id
1 'polypeptide(L)'
;MKKLLLISILVLAVFYAFKEIVYKPYMWKKAMNTPEHRLQMGSFLFSKQTGSNGSQSTQTNYLIFKVVEINGDYVRLSAIRQLSEKGQNESSDFSFTRNTYHSLKQNINKLTITGIPGNDLYKEGANYTVNDYLLNKYPSLKKSRYYYEELSNSEKNILSPTEYFSLVYSKEKIIEKRKLIPWISNNNGSPELVKSLSQKVSLILN
;
A
#
# COMPACT_ATOMS: atom_id res chain seq x y z
N MET A 1 -42.29 -20.63 -13.30
CA MET A 1 -41.22 -20.64 -12.29
C MET A 1 -39.82 -20.39 -12.88
N LYS A 2 -39.32 -21.17 -13.86
CA LYS A 2 -37.98 -20.97 -14.46
C LYS A 2 -37.74 -19.57 -15.06
N LYS A 3 -38.75 -18.97 -15.72
CA LYS A 3 -38.67 -17.61 -16.30
C LYS A 3 -38.50 -16.50 -15.23
N LEU A 4 -39.19 -16.61 -14.09
CA LEU A 4 -39.06 -15.67 -12.97
C LEU A 4 -37.69 -15.75 -12.30
N LEU A 5 -37.14 -16.96 -12.19
CA LEU A 5 -35.80 -17.19 -11.64
C LEU A 5 -34.71 -16.59 -12.55
N LEU A 6 -34.82 -16.80 -13.86
CA LEU A 6 -33.94 -16.16 -14.86
C LEU A 6 -33.99 -14.63 -14.82
N ILE A 7 -35.19 -14.04 -14.71
CA ILE A 7 -35.34 -12.58 -14.58
C ILE A 7 -34.67 -12.08 -13.30
N SER A 8 -34.84 -12.78 -12.18
CA SER A 8 -34.22 -12.41 -10.90
C SER A 8 -32.68 -12.45 -10.97
N ILE A 9 -32.10 -13.50 -11.57
CA ILE A 9 -30.65 -13.60 -11.78
C ILE A 9 -30.14 -12.46 -12.67
N LEU A 10 -30.86 -12.15 -13.76
CA LEU A 10 -30.48 -11.07 -14.67
C LEU A 10 -30.47 -9.72 -13.93
N VAL A 11 -31.51 -9.45 -13.15
CA VAL A 11 -31.61 -8.22 -12.36
C VAL A 11 -30.45 -8.12 -11.35
N LEU A 12 -30.13 -9.21 -10.64
CA LEU A 12 -28.97 -9.24 -9.73
C LEU A 12 -27.64 -9.00 -10.46
N ALA A 13 -27.46 -9.58 -11.65
CA ALA A 13 -26.27 -9.38 -12.46
C ALA A 13 -26.14 -7.90 -12.91
N VAL A 14 -27.24 -7.27 -13.33
CA VAL A 14 -27.28 -5.84 -13.69
C VAL A 14 -26.93 -4.96 -12.49
N PHE A 15 -27.53 -5.20 -11.32
CA PHE A 15 -27.20 -4.45 -10.10
C PHE A 15 -25.74 -4.62 -9.70
N TYR A 16 -25.19 -5.83 -9.80
CA TYR A 16 -23.79 -6.10 -9.53
C TYR A 16 -22.87 -5.34 -10.50
N ALA A 17 -23.15 -5.40 -11.81
CA ALA A 17 -22.39 -4.69 -12.83
C ALA A 17 -22.45 -3.17 -12.61
N PHE A 18 -23.64 -2.60 -12.36
CA PHE A 18 -23.80 -1.19 -12.03
C PHE A 18 -22.98 -0.78 -10.80
N LYS A 19 -23.01 -1.60 -9.75
CA LYS A 19 -22.24 -1.35 -8.52
C LYS A 19 -20.74 -1.33 -8.77
N GLU A 20 -20.21 -2.28 -9.52
CA GLU A 20 -18.76 -2.40 -9.78
C GLU A 20 -18.26 -1.35 -10.80
N ILE A 21 -19.01 -1.11 -11.88
CA ILE A 21 -18.57 -0.31 -13.03
C ILE A 21 -18.89 1.19 -12.85
N VAL A 22 -20.02 1.53 -12.22
CA VAL A 22 -20.49 2.92 -12.13
C VAL A 22 -20.35 3.45 -10.71
N TYR A 23 -21.01 2.81 -9.75
CA TYR A 23 -21.09 3.33 -8.38
C TYR A 23 -19.73 3.41 -7.68
N LYS A 24 -18.95 2.31 -7.70
CA LYS A 24 -17.64 2.28 -7.03
C LYS A 24 -16.64 3.30 -7.60
N PRO A 25 -16.45 3.42 -8.94
CA PRO A 25 -15.59 4.45 -9.49
C PRO A 25 -16.06 5.88 -9.20
N TYR A 26 -17.37 6.13 -9.25
CA TYR A 26 -17.93 7.43 -8.89
C TYR A 26 -17.63 7.80 -7.43
N MET A 27 -17.92 6.89 -6.49
CA MET A 27 -17.65 7.10 -5.07
C MET A 27 -16.16 7.26 -4.78
N TRP A 28 -15.30 6.55 -5.51
CA TRP A 28 -13.85 6.72 -5.41
C TRP A 28 -13.42 8.14 -5.82
N LYS A 29 -13.85 8.60 -7.00
CA LYS A 29 -13.57 9.98 -7.46
C LYS A 29 -14.10 11.02 -6.49
N LYS A 30 -15.31 10.82 -5.97
CA LYS A 30 -15.90 11.70 -4.95
C LYS A 30 -15.06 11.73 -3.67
N ALA A 31 -14.60 10.58 -3.20
CA ALA A 31 -13.73 10.50 -2.02
C ALA A 31 -12.37 11.19 -2.25
N MET A 32 -11.75 11.05 -3.42
CA MET A 32 -10.48 11.73 -3.72
C MET A 32 -10.56 13.26 -3.68
N ASN A 33 -11.76 13.82 -3.74
CA ASN A 33 -11.99 15.26 -3.63
C ASN A 33 -12.21 15.73 -2.18
N THR A 34 -12.20 14.85 -1.18
CA THR A 34 -12.35 15.24 0.23
C THR A 34 -10.99 15.27 0.95
N PRO A 35 -10.79 16.17 1.93
CA PRO A 35 -9.52 16.28 2.66
C PRO A 35 -9.10 15.00 3.37
N GLU A 36 -10.03 14.13 3.76
CA GLU A 36 -9.78 12.90 4.52
C GLU A 36 -9.23 11.77 3.66
N HIS A 37 -9.51 11.80 2.36
CA HIS A 37 -9.22 10.70 1.44
C HIS A 37 -8.40 11.13 0.21
N ARG A 38 -8.24 12.43 -0.04
CA ARG A 38 -7.40 12.92 -1.13
C ARG A 38 -5.98 12.39 -1.00
N LEU A 39 -5.40 12.00 -2.14
CA LEU A 39 -4.00 11.59 -2.17
C LEU A 39 -3.10 12.79 -1.90
N GLN A 40 -2.30 12.74 -0.84
CA GLN A 40 -1.33 13.77 -0.47
C GLN A 40 -0.07 13.16 0.18
N MET A 41 0.92 14.01 0.44
CA MET A 41 2.09 13.61 1.22
C MET A 41 1.68 13.13 2.60
N GLY A 42 2.27 12.01 3.05
CA GLY A 42 1.98 11.42 4.35
C GLY A 42 0.74 10.53 4.40
N SER A 43 -0.11 10.50 3.36
CA SER A 43 -1.31 9.65 3.32
C SER A 43 -0.98 8.18 3.53
N PHE A 44 -1.89 7.45 4.16
CA PHE A 44 -1.88 6.00 4.23
C PHE A 44 -2.71 5.39 3.11
N LEU A 45 -2.10 4.50 2.34
CA LEU A 45 -2.72 3.85 1.19
C LEU A 45 -2.85 2.35 1.47
N PHE A 46 -4.09 1.88 1.48
CA PHE A 46 -4.43 0.48 1.74
C PHE A 46 -4.65 -0.23 0.42
N SER A 47 -3.89 -1.27 0.12
CA SER A 47 -3.97 -2.06 -1.10
C SER A 47 -4.38 -3.51 -0.81
N LYS A 48 -4.91 -4.18 -1.83
CA LYS A 48 -5.11 -5.63 -1.86
C LYS A 48 -4.59 -6.18 -3.17
N GLN A 49 -3.83 -7.27 -3.08
CA GLN A 49 -3.34 -8.01 -4.22
C GLN A 49 -3.77 -9.47 -4.08
N THR A 50 -4.55 -9.98 -5.02
CA THR A 50 -4.96 -11.39 -5.04
C THR A 50 -4.18 -12.09 -6.14
N GLY A 51 -3.51 -13.19 -5.80
CA GLY A 51 -2.70 -13.97 -6.74
C GLY A 51 -2.72 -15.46 -6.40
N SER A 52 -2.20 -16.27 -7.32
CA SER A 52 -1.89 -17.68 -7.04
C SER A 52 -0.66 -17.73 -6.13
N ASN A 53 -0.66 -18.65 -5.16
CA ASN A 53 0.49 -18.91 -4.30
C ASN A 53 1.35 -20.08 -4.79
N GLY A 54 1.27 -20.44 -6.08
CA GLY A 54 1.94 -21.63 -6.63
C GLY A 54 1.19 -22.95 -6.41
N SER A 55 0.03 -22.91 -5.74
CA SER A 55 -0.94 -24.00 -5.62
C SER A 55 -2.29 -23.60 -6.26
N GLN A 56 -3.28 -24.51 -6.25
CA GLN A 56 -4.66 -24.21 -6.68
C GLN A 56 -5.38 -23.22 -5.76
N SER A 57 -4.76 -22.81 -4.64
CA SER A 57 -5.30 -21.79 -3.75
C SER A 57 -4.93 -20.37 -4.19
N THR A 58 -5.88 -19.44 -4.00
CA THR A 58 -5.63 -18.01 -4.14
C THR A 58 -5.27 -17.41 -2.78
N GLN A 59 -4.25 -16.57 -2.76
CA GLN A 59 -3.87 -15.79 -1.57
C GLN A 59 -4.13 -14.32 -1.84
N THR A 60 -4.65 -13.63 -0.82
CA THR A 60 -4.82 -12.18 -0.86
C THR A 60 -3.83 -11.53 0.10
N ASN A 61 -2.92 -10.75 -0.46
CA ASN A 61 -1.97 -9.94 0.29
C ASN A 61 -2.63 -8.60 0.64
N TYR A 62 -2.51 -8.22 1.91
CA TYR A 62 -3.08 -7.00 2.47
C TYR A 62 -1.94 -6.03 2.79
N LEU A 63 -1.76 -5.05 1.91
CA LEU A 63 -0.61 -4.15 1.97
C LEU A 63 -1.06 -2.77 2.43
N ILE A 64 -0.22 -2.11 3.22
CA ILE A 64 -0.43 -0.74 3.69
C ILE A 64 0.84 0.03 3.39
N PHE A 65 0.68 1.21 2.81
CA PHE A 65 1.78 2.08 2.43
C PHE A 65 1.60 3.47 3.02
N LYS A 66 2.70 4.18 3.21
CA LYS A 66 2.73 5.62 3.43
C LYS A 66 3.23 6.32 2.18
N VAL A 67 2.58 7.42 1.80
CA VAL A 67 3.05 8.29 0.72
C VAL A 67 4.22 9.11 1.24
N VAL A 68 5.41 8.86 0.71
CA VAL A 68 6.65 9.50 1.16
C VAL A 68 7.17 10.56 0.19
N GLU A 69 6.71 10.55 -1.06
CA GLU A 69 7.04 11.58 -2.05
C GLU A 69 5.97 11.63 -3.15
N ILE A 70 5.61 12.83 -3.60
CA ILE A 70 4.79 13.06 -4.78
C ILE A 70 5.53 14.07 -5.67
N ASN A 71 5.82 13.67 -6.91
CA ASN A 71 6.44 14.53 -7.91
C ASN A 71 5.79 14.30 -9.28
N GLY A 72 5.02 15.27 -9.78
CA GLY A 72 4.29 15.09 -11.04
C GLY A 72 3.32 13.91 -10.96
N ASP A 73 3.43 12.96 -11.90
CA ASP A 73 2.67 11.70 -11.87
C ASP A 73 3.32 10.61 -11.01
N TYR A 74 4.51 10.83 -10.46
CA TYR A 74 5.20 9.84 -9.64
C TYR A 74 4.81 9.95 -8.17
N VAL A 75 4.33 8.85 -7.60
CA VAL A 75 4.01 8.72 -6.17
C VAL A 75 4.89 7.62 -5.61
N ARG A 76 5.84 7.98 -4.76
CA ARG A 76 6.69 7.03 -4.06
C ARG A 76 6.03 6.64 -2.75
N LEU A 77 5.96 5.34 -2.53
CA LEU A 77 5.37 4.73 -1.35
C LEU A 77 6.45 4.05 -0.51
N SER A 78 6.24 4.02 0.80
CA SER A 78 7.01 3.18 1.72
C SER A 78 6.06 2.20 2.41
N ALA A 79 6.42 0.92 2.45
CA ALA A 79 5.57 -0.10 3.06
C ALA A 79 5.52 0.09 4.59
N ILE A 80 4.32 0.05 5.15
CA ILE A 80 4.15 -0.03 6.60
C ILE A 80 4.42 -1.46 7.03
N ARG A 81 5.28 -1.62 8.03
CA ARG A 81 5.65 -2.91 8.62
C ARG A 81 5.61 -2.83 10.14
N GLN A 82 5.63 -3.98 10.78
CA GLN A 82 5.75 -4.08 12.24
C GLN A 82 7.06 -4.81 12.55
N LEU A 83 7.87 -4.27 13.46
CA LEU A 83 9.05 -4.99 13.93
C LEU A 83 8.62 -6.16 14.83
N SER A 84 9.30 -7.28 14.68
CA SER A 84 9.15 -8.46 15.53
C SER A 84 9.71 -8.20 16.93
N GLU A 85 9.18 -8.92 17.92
CA GLU A 85 9.76 -8.94 19.26
C GLU A 85 11.08 -9.73 19.27
N LYS A 86 11.95 -9.39 20.22
CA LYS A 86 13.18 -10.15 20.45
C LYS A 86 12.84 -11.61 20.75
N GLY A 87 13.37 -12.53 19.95
CA GLY A 87 13.11 -13.97 20.09
C GLY A 87 11.89 -14.49 19.32
N GLN A 88 11.14 -13.64 18.63
CA GLN A 88 10.09 -14.04 17.70
C GLN A 88 10.59 -13.85 16.26
N ASN A 89 10.74 -14.95 15.54
CA ASN A 89 11.03 -14.93 14.11
C ASN A 89 9.71 -14.81 13.34
N GLU A 90 9.20 -13.60 13.14
CA GLU A 90 8.19 -13.39 12.09
C GLU A 90 8.87 -13.23 10.72
N SER A 91 8.19 -13.71 9.68
CA SER A 91 8.71 -13.62 8.32
C SER A 91 8.76 -12.16 7.85
N SER A 92 9.68 -11.87 6.92
CA SER A 92 9.84 -10.57 6.27
C SER A 92 8.66 -10.14 5.39
N ASP A 93 7.51 -10.81 5.49
CA ASP A 93 6.37 -10.59 4.63
C ASP A 93 5.70 -9.25 4.98
N PHE A 94 5.62 -8.38 3.99
CA PHE A 94 5.04 -7.04 4.10
C PHE A 94 3.51 -7.07 4.09
N SER A 95 2.91 -8.26 3.96
CA SER A 95 1.46 -8.46 4.00
C SER A 95 0.94 -8.64 5.42
N PHE A 96 -0.09 -7.88 5.77
CA PHE A 96 -0.83 -8.05 7.02
C PHE A 96 -1.84 -9.19 6.93
N THR A 97 -2.22 -9.74 8.09
CA THR A 97 -3.44 -10.54 8.17
C THR A 97 -4.66 -9.68 7.83
N ARG A 98 -5.75 -10.32 7.37
CA ARG A 98 -7.02 -9.62 7.11
C ARG A 98 -7.51 -8.84 8.34
N ASN A 99 -7.38 -9.42 9.53
CA ASN A 99 -7.84 -8.82 10.78
C ASN A 99 -7.02 -7.58 11.15
N THR A 100 -5.68 -7.69 11.12
CA THR A 100 -4.78 -6.57 11.37
C THR A 100 -5.02 -5.44 10.38
N TYR A 101 -5.15 -5.78 9.09
CA TYR A 101 -5.44 -4.80 8.04
C TYR A 101 -6.78 -4.05 8.26
N HIS A 102 -7.83 -4.75 8.68
CA HIS A 102 -9.11 -4.11 9.00
C HIS A 102 -9.05 -3.24 10.26
N SER A 103 -8.33 -3.69 11.29
CA SER A 103 -8.09 -2.89 12.49
C SER A 103 -7.33 -1.59 12.18
N LEU A 104 -6.25 -1.70 11.38
CA LEU A 104 -5.46 -0.55 10.95
C LEU A 104 -6.28 0.43 10.11
N LYS A 105 -7.18 -0.03 9.23
CA LYS A 105 -8.07 0.89 8.50
C LYS A 105 -8.89 1.83 9.36
N GLN A 106 -9.23 1.42 10.58
CA GLN A 106 -10.06 2.21 11.49
C GLN A 106 -9.22 3.06 12.44
N ASN A 107 -7.96 2.67 12.68
CA ASN A 107 -7.17 3.19 13.79
C ASN A 107 -5.78 3.70 13.38
N ILE A 108 -5.38 3.64 12.10
CA ILE A 108 -4.02 3.99 11.68
C ILE A 108 -3.63 5.43 12.06
N ASN A 109 -4.57 6.37 11.99
CA ASN A 109 -4.33 7.78 12.37
C ASN A 109 -4.16 7.97 13.89
N LYS A 110 -4.56 6.98 14.71
CA LYS A 110 -4.37 6.98 16.17
C LYS A 110 -3.07 6.27 16.58
N LEU A 111 -2.42 5.58 15.64
CA LEU A 111 -1.19 4.84 15.88
C LEU A 111 0.02 5.68 15.48
N THR A 112 1.02 5.68 16.34
CA THR A 112 2.33 6.21 15.95
C THR A 112 3.02 5.19 15.04
N ILE A 113 3.27 5.58 13.79
CA ILE A 113 4.08 4.82 12.85
C ILE A 113 5.39 5.57 12.66
N THR A 114 6.50 4.93 13.04
CA THR A 114 7.81 5.55 13.11
C THR A 114 8.49 5.55 11.74
N GLY A 115 8.96 6.71 11.25
CA GLY A 115 9.86 6.76 10.10
C GLY A 115 11.26 6.37 10.55
N ILE A 116 11.88 5.39 9.89
CA ILE A 116 13.23 4.92 10.23
C ILE A 116 14.04 4.85 8.94
N PRO A 117 15.19 5.53 8.84
CA PRO A 117 16.09 5.37 7.71
C PRO A 117 16.60 3.93 7.60
N GLY A 118 16.78 3.41 6.38
CA GLY A 118 17.28 2.06 6.14
C GLY A 118 18.58 1.75 6.89
N ASN A 119 19.53 2.71 6.91
CA ASN A 119 20.79 2.58 7.63
C ASN A 119 20.63 2.33 9.14
N ASP A 120 19.53 2.78 9.75
CA ASP A 120 19.23 2.49 11.15
C ASP A 120 18.53 1.15 11.33
N LEU A 121 17.62 0.78 10.41
CA LEU A 121 16.89 -0.49 10.45
C LEU A 121 17.83 -1.70 10.39
N TYR A 122 18.91 -1.61 9.61
CA TYR A 122 19.83 -2.72 9.34
C TYR A 122 21.17 -2.60 10.10
N LYS A 123 21.26 -1.69 11.07
CA LYS A 123 22.52 -1.41 11.78
C LYS A 123 22.95 -2.54 12.71
N GLU A 124 22.01 -3.11 13.47
CA GLU A 124 22.29 -4.07 14.54
C GLU A 124 21.25 -5.19 14.61
N GLY A 125 21.71 -6.43 14.85
CA GLY A 125 20.85 -7.57 15.13
C GLY A 125 20.20 -8.22 13.91
N ALA A 126 19.16 -9.04 14.16
CA ALA A 126 18.39 -9.69 13.11
C ALA A 126 17.51 -8.69 12.37
N ASN A 127 17.51 -8.75 11.04
CA ASN A 127 16.66 -7.90 10.21
C ASN A 127 15.19 -7.97 10.64
N TYR A 128 14.53 -6.82 10.70
CA TYR A 128 13.10 -6.68 11.04
C TYR A 128 12.72 -7.02 12.49
N THR A 129 13.70 -7.17 13.39
CA THR A 129 13.48 -7.39 14.82
C THR A 129 13.85 -6.15 15.61
N VAL A 130 13.06 -5.84 16.64
CA VAL A 130 13.37 -4.72 17.53
C VAL A 130 14.63 -4.99 18.35
N ASN A 131 15.52 -4.01 18.47
CA ASN A 131 16.78 -4.08 19.21
C ASN A 131 16.95 -2.86 20.13
N ASP A 132 17.94 -2.90 21.02
CA ASP A 132 18.15 -1.84 22.01
C ASP A 132 18.52 -0.49 21.35
N TYR A 133 19.27 -0.52 20.24
CA TYR A 133 19.56 0.67 19.43
C TYR A 133 18.29 1.37 18.94
N LEU A 134 17.39 0.63 18.29
CA LEU A 134 16.12 1.14 17.76
C LEU A 134 15.20 1.62 18.88
N LEU A 135 15.12 0.92 20.00
CA LEU A 135 14.28 1.33 21.13
C LEU A 135 14.79 2.60 21.84
N ASN A 136 16.10 2.80 21.85
CA ASN A 136 16.73 3.98 22.44
C ASN A 136 16.60 5.20 21.52
N LYS A 137 16.88 5.02 20.21
CA LYS A 137 16.80 6.10 19.22
C LYS A 137 15.38 6.46 18.83
N TYR A 138 14.47 5.48 18.81
CA TYR A 138 13.06 5.64 18.44
C TYR A 138 12.12 5.12 19.55
N PRO A 139 11.93 5.88 20.64
CA PRO A 139 11.13 5.43 21.79
C PRO A 139 9.66 5.11 21.46
N SER A 140 9.12 5.67 20.37
CA SER A 140 7.78 5.35 19.85
C SER A 140 7.60 3.88 19.52
N LEU A 141 8.68 3.17 19.18
CA LEU A 141 8.64 1.74 18.90
C LEU A 141 8.24 0.91 20.12
N LYS A 142 8.45 1.41 21.34
CA LYS A 142 7.97 0.76 22.57
C LYS A 142 6.43 0.67 22.65
N LYS A 143 5.71 1.52 21.88
CA LYS A 143 4.24 1.56 21.90
C LYS A 143 3.60 0.67 20.82
N SER A 144 4.08 0.75 19.58
CA SER A 144 3.38 0.14 18.44
C SER A 144 4.25 -0.79 17.58
N ARG A 145 5.59 -0.62 17.60
CA ARG A 145 6.56 -1.23 16.67
C ARG A 145 6.28 -1.03 15.18
N TYR A 146 5.23 -0.29 14.81
CA TYR A 146 4.94 0.01 13.41
C TYR A 146 5.93 1.05 12.89
N TYR A 147 6.45 0.79 11.70
CA TYR A 147 7.40 1.67 11.04
C TYR A 147 7.17 1.70 9.52
N TYR A 148 7.80 2.69 8.89
CA TYR A 148 8.05 2.73 7.46
C TYR A 148 9.50 3.15 7.24
N GLU A 149 10.08 2.70 6.13
CA GLU A 149 11.42 3.12 5.74
C GLU A 149 11.36 4.57 5.23
N GLU A 150 12.10 5.45 5.90
CA GLU A 150 12.19 6.86 5.53
C GLU A 150 13.31 7.07 4.51
N LEU A 151 13.02 7.86 3.48
CA LEU A 151 13.99 8.20 2.44
C LEU A 151 15.09 9.08 3.01
N SER A 152 16.35 8.73 2.72
CA SER A 152 17.47 9.62 2.99
C SER A 152 17.36 10.90 2.14
N ASN A 153 18.04 11.97 2.57
CA ASN A 153 18.01 13.23 1.83
C ASN A 153 18.59 13.11 0.41
N SER A 154 19.54 12.19 0.19
CA SER A 154 20.11 11.89 -1.13
C SER A 154 19.15 11.13 -2.05
N GLU A 155 18.16 10.43 -1.51
CA GLU A 155 17.17 9.67 -2.29
C GLU A 155 15.93 10.49 -2.63
N LYS A 156 15.74 11.64 -1.96
CA LYS A 156 14.66 12.58 -2.27
C LYS A 156 14.92 13.15 -3.66
N ASN A 157 13.88 13.14 -4.50
CA ASN A 157 13.88 13.45 -5.94
C ASN A 157 13.82 12.19 -6.83
N ILE A 158 12.59 11.74 -7.09
CA ILE A 158 12.28 10.63 -8.01
C ILE A 158 12.79 10.85 -9.44
N LEU A 159 13.06 12.09 -9.87
CA LEU A 159 13.48 12.41 -11.25
C LEU A 159 14.97 12.13 -11.53
N SER A 160 15.76 11.80 -10.50
CA SER A 160 17.11 11.28 -10.65
C SER A 160 17.17 9.81 -10.18
N PRO A 161 16.51 8.87 -10.89
CA PRO A 161 16.57 7.47 -10.52
C PRO A 161 17.96 6.94 -10.86
N THR A 162 18.86 6.93 -9.88
CA THR A 162 20.18 6.31 -10.03
C THR A 162 20.05 4.80 -10.22
N GLU A 163 19.05 4.16 -9.60
CA GLU A 163 18.84 2.71 -9.68
C GLU A 163 17.41 2.39 -9.22
N TYR A 164 16.53 2.04 -10.16
CA TYR A 164 15.19 1.45 -9.94
C TYR A 164 14.10 2.35 -9.30
N PHE A 165 12.95 2.42 -9.97
CA PHE A 165 11.69 2.93 -9.42
C PHE A 165 11.12 1.96 -8.37
N SER A 166 11.79 1.79 -7.23
CA SER A 166 11.26 0.99 -6.13
C SER A 166 10.04 1.69 -5.52
N LEU A 167 8.90 1.00 -5.51
CA LEU A 167 7.63 1.47 -4.93
C LEU A 167 7.17 2.84 -5.45
N VAL A 168 7.48 3.17 -6.71
CA VAL A 168 6.96 4.37 -7.39
C VAL A 168 5.78 3.99 -8.28
N TYR A 169 4.67 4.70 -8.14
CA TYR A 169 3.40 4.41 -8.81
C TYR A 169 2.83 5.65 -9.50
N SER A 170 1.96 5.44 -10.49
CA SER A 170 1.26 6.54 -11.17
C SER A 170 0.17 7.16 -10.28
N LYS A 171 0.27 8.48 -10.07
CA LYS A 171 -0.70 9.31 -9.38
C LYS A 171 -2.05 9.28 -10.09
N GLU A 172 -2.05 9.46 -11.40
CA GLU A 172 -3.23 9.43 -12.27
C GLU A 172 -3.96 8.10 -12.10
N LYS A 173 -3.25 6.96 -12.13
CA LYS A 173 -3.90 5.65 -12.00
C LYS A 173 -4.43 5.37 -10.59
N ILE A 174 -3.80 5.93 -9.55
CA ILE A 174 -4.32 5.87 -8.18
C ILE A 174 -5.65 6.64 -8.10
N ILE A 175 -5.65 7.90 -8.56
CA ILE A 175 -6.81 8.81 -8.44
C ILE A 175 -7.95 8.35 -9.34
N GLU A 176 -7.68 8.03 -10.61
CA GLU A 176 -8.74 7.77 -11.58
C GLU A 176 -9.20 6.32 -11.63
N LYS A 177 -8.26 5.39 -11.48
CA LYS A 177 -8.52 3.95 -11.69
C LYS A 177 -8.52 3.16 -10.40
N ARG A 178 -8.22 3.78 -9.25
CA ARG A 178 -8.13 3.11 -7.96
C ARG A 178 -7.10 1.96 -8.02
N LYS A 179 -6.01 2.16 -8.76
CA LYS A 179 -4.97 1.15 -8.98
C LYS A 179 -3.59 1.68 -8.65
N LEU A 180 -2.81 0.88 -7.94
CA LEU A 180 -1.36 1.02 -7.89
C LEU A 180 -0.79 0.38 -9.15
N ILE A 181 -0.29 1.18 -10.07
CA ILE A 181 0.42 0.70 -11.26
C ILE A 181 1.86 1.23 -11.15
N PRO A 182 2.86 0.34 -11.01
CA PRO A 182 4.23 0.77 -10.78
C PRO A 182 4.84 1.36 -12.05
N TRP A 183 5.67 2.37 -11.85
CA TRP A 183 6.68 2.80 -12.82
C TRP A 183 7.89 1.88 -12.71
N ILE A 184 8.47 1.49 -13.85
CA ILE A 184 9.77 0.82 -13.92
C ILE A 184 10.64 1.53 -14.95
N SER A 185 11.95 1.33 -14.88
CA SER A 185 12.82 1.66 -16.00
C SER A 185 12.79 0.50 -16.98
N ASN A 186 12.49 0.76 -18.25
CA ASN A 186 12.65 -0.24 -19.29
C ASN A 186 14.12 -0.41 -19.69
N ASN A 187 14.38 -1.33 -20.63
CA ASN A 187 15.73 -1.65 -21.11
C ASN A 187 16.46 -0.45 -21.74
N ASN A 188 15.72 0.59 -22.16
CA ASN A 188 16.26 1.80 -22.76
C ASN A 188 16.45 2.94 -21.73
N GLY A 189 16.27 2.66 -20.43
CA GLY A 189 16.38 3.67 -19.37
C GLY A 189 15.18 4.61 -19.26
N SER A 190 14.09 4.36 -20.00
CA SER A 190 12.91 5.23 -20.01
C SER A 190 11.81 4.69 -19.06
N PRO A 191 11.08 5.56 -18.34
CA PRO A 191 10.00 5.13 -17.45
C PRO A 191 8.83 4.50 -18.20
N GLU A 192 8.35 3.35 -17.71
CA GLU A 192 7.20 2.62 -18.25
C GLU A 192 6.25 2.14 -17.15
N LEU A 193 4.95 2.11 -17.42
CA LEU A 193 3.94 1.58 -16.51
C LEU A 193 3.69 0.08 -16.71
N VAL A 194 3.89 -0.69 -15.64
CA VAL A 194 3.71 -2.15 -15.67
C VAL A 194 2.32 -2.56 -15.19
N LYS A 195 1.35 -2.59 -16.11
CA LYS A 195 -0.04 -2.93 -15.79
C LYS A 195 -0.21 -4.35 -15.23
N SER A 196 0.67 -5.29 -15.58
CA SER A 196 0.63 -6.67 -15.08
C SER A 196 0.88 -6.76 -13.57
N LEU A 197 1.60 -5.80 -12.99
CA LEU A 197 1.85 -5.70 -11.55
C LEU A 197 0.79 -4.86 -10.81
N SER A 198 -0.33 -4.53 -11.46
CA SER A 198 -1.32 -3.63 -10.88
C SER A 198 -1.98 -4.21 -9.63
N GLN A 199 -2.16 -3.37 -8.61
CA GLN A 199 -2.87 -3.72 -7.38
C GLN A 199 -4.07 -2.81 -7.17
N LYS A 200 -5.09 -3.29 -6.45
CA LYS A 200 -6.30 -2.50 -6.19
C LYS A 200 -6.11 -1.68 -4.92
N VAL A 201 -6.22 -0.35 -5.06
CA VAL A 201 -6.29 0.54 -3.90
C VAL A 201 -7.65 0.36 -3.25
N SER A 202 -7.70 0.03 -1.98
CA SER A 202 -8.96 -0.12 -1.26
C SER A 202 -9.40 1.19 -0.63
N LEU A 203 -8.48 1.98 -0.08
CA LEU A 203 -8.75 3.17 0.72
C LEU A 203 -7.48 4.04 0.78
N ILE A 204 -7.64 5.35 0.84
CA ILE A 204 -6.60 6.31 1.22
C ILE A 204 -7.12 7.06 2.46
N LEU A 205 -6.25 7.27 3.44
CA LEU A 205 -6.53 8.01 4.67
C LEU A 205 -5.45 9.06 4.92
N ASN A 206 -5.86 10.23 5.37
CA ASN A 206 -5.01 11.33 5.80
C ASN A 206 -5.01 11.49 7.31
#